data_AF-A0A483GCY6-F1
#
_entry.id   AF-A0A483GCY6-F1
#
_cell.length_a   1.000
_cell.length_b   1.000
_cell.length_c   1.000
_cell.angle_alpha   90.00
_cell.angle_beta   90.00
_cell.angle_gamma   90.00
#
_symmetry.space_group_name_H-M   'P 1'
#
loop_
_entity.id
_entity.type
_entity.pdbx_description
1 polymer ?
#
loop_
_entity_poly.entity_id
_entity_poly.type
_entity_poly.pdbx_seq_one_letter_code
_entity_poly.pdbx_strand_id
1 'polypeptide(L)'
;MVLVSGEDMQLSASDNITLTAGKQLDVGVQKDFTLAAGKQLSLYSREGAKPFSSQNDIDIQAQSENITTWSTQDTHISSGKKLVVTAQDELTLVCGGCYIKIKGGNVEIGGPGKLLFKNTGIRKAGTGNMQGGMKSFEPSAFDEKFIIRNALTKEPMPGRAYKITMPDGSVISGVTDDSGATSLNSSDVIDNMIISLVKAN
;
A
#
# COMPACT_ATOMS: atom_id res chain seq x y z
N MET A 1 13.48 33.64 13.22
CA MET A 1 13.51 32.60 14.27
C MET A 1 14.16 31.37 13.68
N VAL A 2 14.99 30.66 14.44
CA VAL A 2 15.63 29.42 14.00
C VAL A 2 15.45 28.41 15.14
N LEU A 3 15.10 27.17 14.80
CA LEU A 3 15.00 26.04 15.72
C LEU A 3 16.03 25.00 15.28
N VAL A 4 16.90 24.56 16.20
CA VAL A 4 17.94 23.55 15.93
C VAL A 4 18.01 22.60 17.13
N SER A 5 18.19 21.30 16.87
CA SER A 5 18.50 20.28 17.88
C SER A 5 19.78 19.55 17.48
N GLY A 6 20.56 19.09 18.47
CA GLY A 6 21.75 18.27 18.24
C GLY A 6 21.43 16.78 18.05
N GLU A 7 20.22 16.37 18.45
CA GLU A 7 19.69 15.02 18.33
C GLU A 7 18.32 15.12 17.65
N ASP A 8 17.24 14.86 18.39
CA ASP A 8 15.90 14.78 17.82
C ASP A 8 15.10 16.09 17.95
N MET A 9 14.12 16.26 17.06
CA MET A 9 13.11 17.32 17.13
C MET A 9 11.75 16.73 16.78
N GLN A 10 10.79 16.85 17.71
CA GLN A 10 9.40 16.42 17.50
C GLN A 10 8.47 17.62 17.51
N LEU A 11 7.64 17.72 16.48
CA LEU A 11 6.53 18.67 16.40
C LEU A 11 5.23 17.86 16.38
N SER A 12 4.33 18.13 17.33
CA SER A 12 3.06 17.43 17.44
C SER A 12 1.94 18.40 17.84
N ALA A 13 0.73 18.15 17.36
CA ALA A 13 -0.47 18.88 17.72
C ALA A 13 -1.64 17.90 17.80
N SER A 14 -2.55 18.09 18.75
CA SER A 14 -3.75 17.25 18.90
C SER A 14 -4.73 17.43 17.74
N ASP A 15 -4.78 18.65 17.18
CA ASP A 15 -5.68 18.97 16.07
C ASP A 15 -4.91 19.03 14.74
N ASN A 16 -4.11 20.09 14.51
CA ASN A 16 -3.53 20.35 13.19
C ASN A 16 -2.13 20.96 13.26
N ILE A 17 -1.29 20.62 12.28
CA ILE A 17 -0.05 21.34 11.94
C ILE A 17 -0.23 21.92 10.54
N THR A 18 0.08 23.21 10.34
CA THR A 18 0.05 23.86 9.03
C THR A 18 1.37 24.55 8.76
N LEU A 19 2.00 24.22 7.63
CA LEU A 19 3.23 24.83 7.16
C LEU A 19 2.91 25.65 5.91
N THR A 20 3.21 26.94 5.92
CA THR A 20 2.93 27.84 4.80
C THR A 20 4.11 28.79 4.60
N ALA A 21 4.55 28.92 3.35
CA ALA A 21 5.61 29.83 2.97
C ALA A 21 5.16 30.67 1.77
N GLY A 22 5.40 31.98 1.80
CA GLY A 22 5.00 32.88 0.72
C GLY A 22 5.90 32.82 -0.53
N LYS A 23 7.02 32.10 -0.47
CA LYS A 23 7.97 31.95 -1.58
C LYS A 23 8.30 30.48 -1.85
N GLN A 24 8.85 29.79 -0.86
CA GLN A 24 9.39 28.44 -1.02
C GLN A 24 9.40 27.71 0.34
N LEU A 25 9.17 26.40 0.29
CA LEU A 25 9.33 25.48 1.39
C LEU A 25 10.27 24.36 0.93
N ASP A 26 11.41 24.22 1.61
CA ASP A 26 12.40 23.18 1.33
C ASP A 26 12.43 22.18 2.48
N VAL A 27 12.38 20.90 2.15
CA VAL A 27 12.52 19.79 3.11
C VAL A 27 13.62 18.87 2.58
N GLY A 28 14.66 18.69 3.39
CA GLY A 28 15.80 17.84 3.03
C GLY A 28 16.10 16.84 4.15
N VAL A 29 16.36 15.60 3.78
CA VAL A 29 16.72 14.51 4.70
C VAL A 29 17.91 13.74 4.13
N GLN A 30 18.84 13.33 4.99
CA GLN A 30 20.05 12.62 4.56
C GLN A 30 19.83 11.11 4.34
N LYS A 31 18.92 10.52 5.14
CA LYS A 31 18.57 9.10 5.07
C LYS A 31 17.17 8.95 4.49
N ASP A 32 16.18 8.75 5.36
CA ASP A 32 14.84 8.36 4.95
C ASP A 32 13.82 9.47 5.17
N PHE A 33 12.97 9.70 4.16
CA PHE A 33 11.82 10.59 4.27
C PHE A 33 10.54 9.78 4.11
N THR A 34 9.70 9.76 5.16
CA THR A 34 8.44 9.01 5.18
C THR A 34 7.27 9.95 5.41
N LEU A 35 6.26 9.83 4.56
CA LEU A 35 4.97 10.50 4.70
C LEU A 35 3.89 9.44 4.82
N ALA A 36 3.09 9.53 5.89
CA ALA A 36 1.98 8.64 6.13
C ALA A 36 0.75 9.45 6.55
N ALA A 37 -0.42 9.05 6.06
CA ALA A 37 -1.70 9.65 6.42
C ALA A 37 -2.71 8.54 6.65
N GLY A 38 -3.47 8.62 7.75
CA GLY A 38 -4.46 7.59 8.10
C GLY A 38 -5.71 7.56 7.19
N LYS A 39 -5.87 8.56 6.31
CA LYS A 39 -7.01 8.64 5.38
C LYS A 39 -6.58 8.96 3.95
N GLN A 40 -5.93 10.10 3.73
CA GLN A 40 -5.59 10.57 2.39
C GLN A 40 -4.29 11.38 2.40
N LEU A 41 -3.45 11.14 1.39
CA LEU A 41 -2.35 12.01 1.01
C LEU A 41 -2.69 12.69 -0.31
N SER A 42 -2.75 14.02 -0.32
CA SER A 42 -3.07 14.83 -1.51
C SER A 42 -1.91 15.75 -1.86
N LEU A 43 -1.41 15.64 -3.09
CA LEU A 43 -0.32 16.47 -3.61
C LEU A 43 -0.82 17.26 -4.82
N TYR A 44 -0.64 18.58 -4.79
CA TYR A 44 -1.08 19.48 -5.85
C TYR A 44 0.02 20.49 -6.18
N SER A 45 0.19 20.75 -7.47
CA SER A 45 1.09 21.79 -7.98
C SER A 45 0.45 22.46 -9.20
N ARG A 46 0.64 23.78 -9.31
CA ARG A 46 0.15 24.57 -10.45
C ARG A 46 1.05 24.46 -11.69
N GLU A 47 2.34 24.24 -11.49
CA GLU A 47 3.37 24.28 -12.54
C GLU A 47 4.10 22.94 -12.69
N GLY A 48 3.46 21.85 -12.26
CA GLY A 48 3.93 20.49 -12.43
C GLY A 48 4.63 19.89 -11.21
N ALA A 49 4.95 18.61 -11.30
CA ALA A 49 5.61 17.82 -10.26
C ALA A 49 6.63 16.88 -10.90
N LYS A 50 7.71 16.58 -10.18
CA LYS A 50 8.80 15.70 -10.65
C LYS A 50 9.21 14.71 -9.57
N PRO A 51 8.61 13.51 -9.51
CA PRO A 51 9.15 12.41 -8.71
C PRO A 51 10.29 11.74 -9.47
N PHE A 52 11.50 11.71 -8.89
CA PHE A 52 12.64 11.01 -9.47
C PHE A 52 13.47 10.32 -8.39
N SER A 53 14.06 9.18 -8.74
CA SER A 53 15.09 8.51 -7.94
C SER A 53 16.37 8.42 -8.77
N SER A 54 17.51 8.76 -8.19
CA SER A 54 18.81 8.67 -8.87
C SER A 54 19.37 7.26 -8.90
N GLN A 55 18.99 6.43 -7.93
CA GLN A 55 19.38 5.05 -7.77
C GLN A 55 18.18 4.24 -7.25
N ASN A 56 18.11 2.97 -7.61
CA ASN A 56 17.01 2.08 -7.22
C ASN A 56 15.66 2.47 -7.85
N ASP A 57 14.60 1.81 -7.39
CA ASP A 57 13.30 1.80 -8.05
C ASP A 57 12.35 2.88 -7.51
N ILE A 58 11.37 3.25 -8.34
CA ILE A 58 10.16 3.95 -7.91
C ILE A 58 9.04 2.91 -7.93
N ASP A 59 8.38 2.71 -6.80
CA ASP A 59 7.24 1.81 -6.66
C ASP A 59 5.97 2.62 -6.39
N ILE A 60 4.93 2.43 -7.21
CA ILE A 60 3.63 3.13 -7.12
C ILE A 60 2.54 2.06 -7.15
N GLN A 61 1.73 2.02 -6.09
CA GLN A 61 0.72 0.98 -5.91
C GLN A 61 -0.56 1.56 -5.33
N ALA A 62 -1.70 0.98 -5.74
CA ALA A 62 -2.96 1.07 -5.04
C ALA A 62 -3.37 -0.38 -4.69
N GLN A 63 -3.47 -0.69 -3.39
CA GLN A 63 -3.62 -2.07 -2.94
C GLN A 63 -5.06 -2.58 -2.91
N SER A 64 -6.03 -1.66 -2.80
CA SER A 64 -7.46 -2.00 -2.74
C SER A 64 -8.26 -1.37 -3.88
N GLU A 65 -7.69 -0.37 -4.56
CA GLU A 65 -8.40 0.51 -5.48
C GLU A 65 -7.55 0.78 -6.73
N ASN A 66 -8.02 1.70 -7.56
CA ASN A 66 -7.45 1.95 -8.88
C ASN A 66 -6.26 2.93 -8.85
N ILE A 67 -5.30 2.71 -9.75
CA ILE A 67 -4.37 3.74 -10.22
C ILE A 67 -4.98 4.39 -11.46
N THR A 68 -5.19 5.70 -11.43
CA THR A 68 -5.67 6.47 -12.59
C THR A 68 -4.65 7.54 -12.96
N THR A 69 -4.29 7.60 -14.24
CA THR A 69 -3.41 8.63 -14.81
C THR A 69 -4.04 9.22 -16.06
N TRP A 70 -3.86 10.52 -16.27
CA TRP A 70 -4.41 11.25 -17.41
C TRP A 70 -3.49 12.40 -17.80
N SER A 71 -3.35 12.65 -19.10
CA SER A 71 -2.65 13.80 -19.67
C SER A 71 -3.49 14.39 -20.80
N THR A 72 -3.60 15.72 -20.84
CA THR A 72 -4.23 16.43 -21.97
C THR A 72 -3.35 16.40 -23.22
N GLN A 73 -2.04 16.25 -23.04
CA GLN A 73 -1.06 16.12 -24.12
C GLN A 73 -0.57 14.67 -24.17
N ASP A 74 0.59 14.46 -24.78
CA ASP A 74 1.18 13.14 -24.89
C ASP A 74 1.50 12.51 -23.53
N THR A 75 1.45 11.19 -23.49
CA THR A 75 1.92 10.36 -22.38
C THR A 75 3.00 9.42 -22.91
N HIS A 76 4.18 9.47 -22.29
CA HIS A 76 5.32 8.62 -22.67
C HIS A 76 5.58 7.59 -21.58
N ILE A 77 5.51 6.31 -21.94
CA ILE A 77 5.89 5.18 -21.09
C ILE A 77 6.98 4.42 -21.85
N SER A 78 8.19 4.45 -21.32
CA SER A 78 9.37 3.90 -21.98
C SER A 78 10.27 3.20 -20.98
N SER A 79 10.91 2.11 -21.43
CA SER A 79 11.90 1.36 -20.66
C SER A 79 13.13 1.12 -21.52
N GLY A 80 14.32 1.32 -20.95
CA GLY A 80 15.58 1.02 -21.63
C GLY A 80 15.86 -0.48 -21.77
N LYS A 81 15.05 -1.35 -21.15
CA LYS A 81 15.19 -2.82 -21.21
C LYS A 81 13.86 -3.49 -21.57
N LYS A 82 12.95 -3.60 -20.61
CA LYS A 82 11.68 -4.33 -20.74
C LYS A 82 10.53 -3.50 -20.18
N LEU A 83 9.44 -3.41 -20.94
CA LEU A 83 8.16 -2.91 -20.46
C LEU A 83 7.22 -4.13 -20.30
N VAL A 84 6.61 -4.26 -19.13
CA VAL A 84 5.62 -5.32 -18.85
C VAL A 84 4.35 -4.64 -18.40
N VAL A 85 3.26 -4.92 -19.12
CA VAL A 85 1.91 -4.50 -18.75
C VAL A 85 1.09 -5.77 -18.60
N THR A 86 0.61 -6.01 -17.38
CA THR A 86 -0.11 -7.23 -17.02
C THR A 86 -1.45 -6.85 -16.42
N ALA A 87 -2.49 -7.59 -16.80
CA ALA A 87 -3.81 -7.52 -16.17
C ALA A 87 -4.31 -8.94 -15.97
N GLN A 88 -5.06 -9.17 -14.88
CA GLN A 88 -5.63 -10.48 -14.58
C GLN A 88 -6.86 -10.79 -15.44
N ASP A 89 -7.78 -9.82 -15.53
CA ASP A 89 -9.06 -10.04 -16.21
C ASP A 89 -9.07 -9.56 -17.67
N GLU A 90 -8.63 -8.32 -17.90
CA GLU A 90 -8.69 -7.70 -19.22
C GLU A 90 -7.59 -6.64 -19.41
N LEU A 91 -6.93 -6.65 -20.56
CA LEU A 91 -6.05 -5.57 -21.02
C LEU A 91 -6.63 -4.98 -22.32
N THR A 92 -6.92 -3.67 -22.28
CA THR A 92 -7.56 -2.97 -23.41
C THR A 92 -6.77 -1.70 -23.77
N LEU A 93 -6.42 -1.58 -25.05
CA LEU A 93 -5.78 -0.41 -25.65
C LEU A 93 -6.74 0.17 -26.69
N VAL A 94 -7.05 1.47 -26.63
CA VAL A 94 -8.00 2.13 -27.53
C VAL A 94 -7.39 3.39 -28.12
N CYS A 95 -7.57 3.61 -29.43
CA CYS A 95 -7.13 4.81 -30.13
C CYS A 95 -8.01 5.07 -31.36
N GLY A 96 -8.69 6.22 -31.42
CA GLY A 96 -9.47 6.63 -32.61
C GLY A 96 -10.56 5.65 -33.05
N GLY A 97 -11.12 4.87 -32.12
CA GLY A 97 -12.09 3.80 -32.40
C GLY A 97 -11.48 2.44 -32.78
N CYS A 98 -10.16 2.37 -32.98
CA CYS A 98 -9.42 1.11 -33.06
C CYS A 98 -9.05 0.61 -31.65
N TYR A 99 -8.90 -0.70 -31.48
CA TYR A 99 -8.53 -1.28 -30.20
C TYR A 99 -7.77 -2.61 -30.31
N ILE A 100 -7.07 -2.94 -29.23
CA ILE A 100 -6.51 -4.25 -28.93
C ILE A 100 -7.03 -4.66 -27.56
N LYS A 101 -7.70 -5.81 -27.47
CA LYS A 101 -8.29 -6.33 -26.24
C LYS A 101 -7.79 -7.75 -25.99
N ILE A 102 -7.29 -8.01 -24.77
CA ILE A 102 -6.85 -9.33 -24.31
C ILE A 102 -7.74 -9.75 -23.15
N LYS A 103 -8.52 -10.82 -23.31
CA LYS A 103 -9.49 -11.30 -22.31
C LYS A 103 -9.76 -12.80 -22.43
N GLY A 104 -9.72 -13.52 -21.31
CA GLY A 104 -10.07 -14.94 -21.27
C GLY A 104 -9.24 -15.80 -22.23
N GLY A 105 -7.96 -15.47 -22.40
CA GLY A 105 -7.05 -16.14 -23.34
C GLY A 105 -7.21 -15.72 -24.81
N ASN A 106 -8.17 -14.86 -25.14
CA ASN A 106 -8.39 -14.36 -26.50
C ASN A 106 -7.68 -13.03 -26.72
N VAL A 107 -7.20 -12.80 -27.94
CA VAL A 107 -6.70 -11.51 -28.42
C VAL A 107 -7.60 -11.03 -29.54
N GLU A 108 -8.23 -9.88 -29.35
CA GLU A 108 -9.14 -9.23 -30.30
C GLU A 108 -8.52 -7.91 -30.77
N ILE A 109 -8.43 -7.73 -32.09
CA ILE A 109 -7.92 -6.52 -32.73
C ILE A 109 -9.00 -6.03 -33.69
N GLY A 110 -9.50 -4.82 -33.49
CA GLY A 110 -10.64 -4.30 -34.24
C GLY A 110 -10.60 -2.79 -34.43
N GLY A 111 -11.40 -2.30 -35.38
CA GLY A 111 -11.55 -0.88 -35.66
C GLY A 111 -12.34 -0.61 -36.95
N PRO A 112 -12.81 0.63 -37.17
CA PRO A 112 -13.61 1.00 -38.35
C PRO A 112 -12.78 1.11 -39.64
N GLY A 113 -11.45 1.22 -39.52
CA GLY A 113 -10.53 1.35 -40.63
C GLY A 113 -10.00 0.01 -41.16
N LYS A 114 -8.97 0.08 -42.00
CA LYS A 114 -8.27 -1.10 -42.52
C LYS A 114 -7.25 -1.62 -41.49
N LEU A 115 -7.21 -2.92 -41.26
CA LEU A 115 -6.12 -3.57 -40.52
C LEU A 115 -5.01 -3.99 -41.49
N LEU A 116 -3.90 -3.24 -41.50
CA LEU A 116 -2.79 -3.42 -42.43
C LEU A 116 -1.64 -4.21 -41.80
N PHE A 117 -1.39 -5.41 -42.30
CA PHE A 117 -0.21 -6.20 -41.93
C PHE A 117 0.90 -6.02 -42.97
N LYS A 118 2.06 -5.53 -42.54
CA LYS A 118 3.28 -5.43 -43.37
C LYS A 118 4.38 -6.28 -42.74
N ASN A 119 4.56 -7.50 -43.23
CA ASN A 119 5.55 -8.44 -42.71
C ASN A 119 6.08 -9.39 -43.79
N THR A 120 7.15 -10.13 -43.45
CA THR A 120 7.75 -11.16 -44.31
C THR A 120 7.01 -12.52 -44.23
N GLY A 121 6.15 -12.73 -43.23
CA GLY A 121 5.30 -13.91 -43.12
C GLY A 121 4.51 -13.97 -41.82
N ILE A 122 3.33 -14.60 -41.87
CA ILE A 122 2.50 -14.95 -40.70
C ILE A 122 2.57 -16.47 -40.53
N ARG A 123 2.97 -16.95 -39.34
CA ARG A 123 2.93 -18.37 -38.98
C ARG A 123 1.87 -18.60 -37.92
N LYS A 124 0.97 -19.56 -38.17
CA LYS A 124 -0.01 -20.05 -37.20
C LYS A 124 0.53 -21.35 -36.60
N ALA A 125 0.96 -21.31 -35.34
CA ALA A 125 1.35 -22.48 -34.56
C ALA A 125 0.20 -22.90 -33.62
N GLY A 126 0.36 -24.02 -32.91
CA GLY A 126 -0.58 -24.45 -31.88
C GLY A 126 -0.68 -23.47 -30.70
N THR A 127 -1.43 -23.86 -29.67
CA THR A 127 -1.64 -23.03 -28.48
C THR A 127 -0.34 -22.78 -27.71
N GLY A 128 -0.17 -21.56 -27.19
CA GLY A 128 0.92 -21.19 -26.27
C GLY A 128 0.37 -20.49 -25.02
N ASN A 129 1.11 -20.52 -23.92
CA ASN A 129 0.76 -19.86 -22.66
C ASN A 129 1.99 -19.17 -22.05
N MET A 130 1.79 -18.04 -21.38
CA MET A 130 2.81 -17.31 -20.63
C MET A 130 2.15 -16.69 -19.39
N GLN A 131 2.70 -16.97 -18.20
CA GLN A 131 2.24 -16.36 -16.95
C GLN A 131 2.94 -15.01 -16.74
N GLY A 132 2.17 -13.95 -16.55
CA GLY A 132 2.67 -12.68 -16.04
C GLY A 132 2.80 -12.75 -14.51
N GLY A 133 3.95 -12.39 -13.96
CA GLY A 133 4.10 -12.25 -12.51
C GLY A 133 3.40 -10.98 -12.04
N MET A 134 2.34 -11.11 -11.24
CA MET A 134 1.84 -10.02 -10.40
C MET A 134 2.63 -10.03 -9.09
N LYS A 135 3.03 -8.85 -8.60
CA LYS A 135 3.48 -8.73 -7.20
C LYS A 135 2.23 -8.96 -6.33
N SER A 136 2.15 -10.12 -5.69
CA SER A 136 1.18 -10.35 -4.62
C SER A 136 1.82 -9.90 -3.31
N PHE A 137 1.13 -9.07 -2.56
CA PHE A 137 1.44 -8.85 -1.16
C PHE A 137 0.45 -9.68 -0.36
N GLU A 138 0.96 -10.69 0.35
CA GLU A 138 0.23 -11.22 1.50
C GLU A 138 0.08 -10.07 2.49
N PRO A 139 -1.12 -9.74 2.99
CA PRO A 139 -1.26 -8.79 4.06
C PRO A 139 -0.35 -9.26 5.19
N SER A 140 0.73 -8.55 5.49
CA SER A 140 1.46 -8.79 6.71
C SER A 140 0.53 -8.38 7.83
N ALA A 141 -0.14 -9.36 8.44
CA ALA A 141 -0.76 -9.17 9.73
C ALA A 141 0.33 -8.60 10.66
N PHE A 142 0.09 -7.42 11.23
CA PHE A 142 0.88 -6.93 12.35
C PHE A 142 0.60 -7.88 13.54
N ASP A 143 1.35 -8.98 13.63
CA ASP A 143 1.23 -10.00 14.68
C ASP A 143 1.75 -9.51 16.05
N GLU A 144 1.57 -8.22 16.38
CA GLU A 144 1.86 -7.70 17.71
C GLU A 144 0.77 -8.16 18.68
N LYS A 145 1.03 -9.21 19.45
CA LYS A 145 0.10 -9.68 20.49
C LYS A 145 0.09 -8.76 21.71
N PHE A 146 -1.04 -8.62 22.39
CA PHE A 146 -1.09 -7.92 23.67
C PHE A 146 -0.38 -8.72 24.75
N ILE A 147 0.60 -8.12 25.44
CA ILE A 147 1.32 -8.73 26.56
C ILE A 147 0.73 -8.23 27.89
N ILE A 148 0.18 -9.14 28.69
CA ILE A 148 -0.31 -8.82 30.02
C ILE A 148 0.86 -8.84 31.01
N ARG A 149 1.10 -7.69 31.65
CA ARG A 149 2.16 -7.51 32.66
C ARG A 149 1.58 -7.20 34.03
N ASN A 150 2.30 -7.60 35.07
CA ASN A 150 1.99 -7.22 36.44
C ASN A 150 2.17 -5.70 36.62
N ALA A 151 1.17 -5.03 37.16
CA ALA A 151 1.17 -3.57 37.30
C ALA A 151 2.30 -3.04 38.20
N LEU A 152 2.74 -3.84 39.18
CA LEU A 152 3.76 -3.47 40.16
C LEU A 152 5.17 -3.88 39.71
N THR A 153 5.33 -5.11 39.22
CA THR A 153 6.67 -5.67 38.89
C THR A 153 7.06 -5.49 37.42
N LYS A 154 6.12 -5.09 36.55
CA LYS A 154 6.28 -4.99 35.08
C LYS A 154 6.64 -6.30 34.37
N GLU A 155 6.67 -7.41 35.09
CA GLU A 155 6.95 -8.75 34.55
C GLU A 155 5.74 -9.29 33.79
N PRO A 156 5.95 -10.06 32.71
CA PRO A 156 4.87 -10.75 32.01
C PRO A 156 4.15 -11.73 32.95
N MET A 157 2.85 -11.88 32.79
CA MET A 157 2.04 -12.81 33.57
C MET A 157 1.62 -14.00 32.69
N PRO A 158 2.44 -15.07 32.63
CA PRO A 158 2.08 -16.28 31.90
C PRO A 158 0.98 -17.07 32.60
N GLY A 159 0.22 -17.87 31.85
CA GLY A 159 -0.78 -18.80 32.39
C GLY A 159 -2.01 -18.13 33.02
N ARG A 160 -2.25 -16.85 32.73
CA ARG A 160 -3.34 -16.08 33.34
C ARG A 160 -4.56 -16.08 32.44
N ALA A 161 -5.70 -16.54 32.97
CA ALA A 161 -6.98 -16.44 32.28
C ALA A 161 -7.39 -14.97 32.10
N TYR A 162 -7.76 -14.60 30.89
CA TYR A 162 -8.20 -13.27 30.53
C TYR A 162 -9.47 -13.33 29.68
N LYS A 163 -10.18 -12.20 29.67
CA LYS A 163 -11.36 -11.94 28.85
C LYS A 163 -11.17 -10.60 28.16
N ILE A 164 -11.24 -10.61 26.84
CA ILE A 164 -11.23 -9.45 25.96
C ILE A 164 -12.68 -9.19 25.53
N THR A 165 -13.15 -7.96 25.69
CA THR A 165 -14.44 -7.52 25.15
C THR A 165 -14.17 -6.52 24.03
N MET A 166 -14.58 -6.89 22.82
CA MET A 166 -14.49 -6.09 21.59
C MET A 166 -15.59 -5.00 21.58
N PRO A 167 -15.43 -3.95 20.76
CA PRO A 167 -16.43 -2.87 20.63
C PRO A 167 -17.81 -3.34 20.17
N ASP A 168 -17.88 -4.42 19.38
CA ASP A 168 -19.13 -5.04 18.91
C ASP A 168 -19.84 -5.88 19.99
N GLY A 169 -19.27 -5.96 21.19
CA GLY A 169 -19.77 -6.75 22.31
C GLY A 169 -19.35 -8.23 22.26
N SER A 170 -18.60 -8.65 21.23
CA SER A 170 -18.02 -9.99 21.18
C SER A 170 -16.95 -10.16 22.25
N VAL A 171 -16.84 -11.39 22.75
CA VAL A 171 -15.97 -11.72 23.87
C VAL A 171 -15.00 -12.81 23.44
N ILE A 172 -13.71 -12.53 23.60
CA ILE A 172 -12.64 -13.50 23.41
C ILE A 172 -12.08 -13.85 24.78
N SER A 173 -12.11 -15.12 25.15
CA SER A 173 -11.52 -15.60 26.41
C SER A 173 -10.34 -16.50 26.08
N GLY A 174 -9.29 -16.42 26.90
CA GLY A 174 -8.08 -17.19 26.68
C GLY A 174 -7.19 -17.24 27.92
N VAL A 175 -6.06 -17.91 27.79
CA VAL A 175 -4.99 -17.95 28.79
C VAL A 175 -3.74 -17.38 28.14
N THR A 176 -3.01 -16.53 28.86
CA THR A 176 -1.75 -15.98 28.34
C THR A 176 -0.70 -17.07 28.19
N ASP A 177 0.11 -16.96 27.14
CA ASP A 177 1.24 -17.88 26.90
C ASP A 177 2.42 -17.62 27.84
N ASP A 178 3.53 -18.36 27.67
CA ASP A 178 4.74 -18.26 28.50
C ASP A 178 5.39 -16.87 28.47
N SER A 179 5.08 -16.05 27.45
CA SER A 179 5.54 -14.67 27.33
C SER A 179 4.54 -13.64 27.88
N GLY A 180 3.42 -14.10 28.45
CA GLY A 180 2.32 -13.25 28.90
C GLY A 180 1.42 -12.73 27.77
N ALA A 181 1.56 -13.25 26.54
CA ALA A 181 0.84 -12.75 25.38
C ALA A 181 -0.57 -13.36 25.24
N THR A 182 -1.53 -12.54 24.78
CA THR A 182 -2.88 -12.98 24.42
C THR A 182 -2.91 -13.60 23.01
N SER A 183 -3.97 -14.33 22.69
CA SER A 183 -4.17 -14.94 21.37
C SER A 183 -4.72 -13.96 20.32
N LEU A 184 -5.10 -12.75 20.73
CA LEU A 184 -5.55 -11.69 19.84
C LEU A 184 -4.35 -10.85 19.38
N ASN A 185 -4.27 -10.58 18.08
CA ASN A 185 -3.28 -9.67 17.52
C ASN A 185 -3.78 -8.22 17.64
N SER A 186 -2.86 -7.29 17.86
CA SER A 186 -3.17 -5.85 17.93
C SER A 186 -3.70 -5.33 16.59
N SER A 187 -3.37 -6.01 15.48
CA SER A 187 -3.98 -5.76 14.15
C SER A 187 -5.49 -5.92 14.11
N ASP A 188 -6.04 -6.81 14.94
CA ASP A 188 -7.45 -7.18 14.89
C ASP A 188 -8.34 -6.16 15.62
N VAL A 189 -7.73 -5.10 16.19
CA VAL A 189 -8.39 -4.15 17.08
C VAL A 189 -8.18 -2.72 16.57
N ILE A 190 -9.23 -2.15 15.98
CA ILE A 190 -9.23 -0.77 15.44
C ILE A 190 -9.73 0.25 16.49
N ASP A 191 -10.33 -0.20 17.59
CA ASP A 191 -11.09 0.63 18.55
C ASP A 191 -10.89 0.23 20.03
N ASN A 192 -11.47 1.01 20.96
CA ASN A 192 -11.36 0.80 22.41
C ASN A 192 -11.83 -0.60 22.85
N MET A 193 -10.94 -1.32 23.54
CA MET A 193 -11.17 -2.68 24.02
C MET A 193 -10.95 -2.77 25.53
N ILE A 194 -11.68 -3.67 26.21
CA ILE A 194 -11.50 -3.92 27.65
C ILE A 194 -10.90 -5.31 27.85
N ILE A 195 -9.69 -5.36 28.43
CA ILE A 195 -9.05 -6.59 28.92
C ILE A 195 -9.33 -6.73 30.42
N SER A 196 -9.94 -7.84 30.82
CA SER A 196 -10.17 -8.19 32.22
C SER A 196 -9.49 -9.51 32.58
N LEU A 197 -8.79 -9.53 33.71
CA LEU A 197 -8.20 -10.75 34.26
C LEU A 197 -9.23 -11.51 35.09
N VAL A 198 -9.40 -12.79 34.80
CA VAL A 198 -10.35 -13.64 35.52
C VAL A 198 -9.63 -14.29 36.69
N LYS A 199 -10.18 -14.23 37.90
CA LYS A 199 -9.61 -14.89 39.07
C LYS A 199 -9.72 -16.41 38.89
N ALA A 200 -8.62 -17.14 39.03
CA ALA A 200 -8.68 -18.60 39.06
C ALA A 200 -9.40 -18.99 40.36
N ASN A 201 -10.41 -19.86 40.24
CA ASN A 201 -11.03 -20.52 41.38
C ASN A 201 -10.13 -21.64 41.89
#